data_AF-A0A162I6J0-F1
#
_entry.id   AF-A0A162I6J0-F1
#
_cell.length_a   1.000
_cell.length_b   1.000
_cell.length_c   1.000
_cell.angle_alpha   90.00
_cell.angle_beta   90.00
_cell.angle_gamma   90.00
#
_symmetry.space_group_name_H-M   'P 1'
#
loop_
_entity.id
_entity.type
_entity.pdbx_description
1 polymer ?
#
loop_
_entity_poly.entity_id
_entity_poly.type
_entity_poly.pdbx_seq_one_letter_code
_entity_poly.pdbx_strand_id
1 'polypeptide(L)'
;MRDREAPASTDTSDPVAALLDWHASATDEQKKLIGILCRGAFAMALGDQSEHEPRPLDKVILDFRNRQLAQRIIADDSQRIYITYGAAHLPGVLASLQAADPGWQITTVKWMRGMATPEHLEGALPSMP
;
A
#
# COMPACT_ATOMS: atom_id res chain seq x y z
N MET A 1 -36.49 4.64 46.19
CA MET A 1 -36.28 3.33 45.53
C MET A 1 -35.05 3.48 44.66
N ARG A 2 -34.03 2.62 44.85
CA ARG A 2 -32.84 2.55 44.00
C ARG A 2 -33.19 1.62 42.83
N ASP A 3 -33.26 2.15 41.63
CA ASP A 3 -33.32 1.33 40.42
C ASP A 3 -31.97 0.65 40.26
N ARG A 4 -31.99 -0.68 40.34
CA ARG A 4 -30.84 -1.55 40.15
C ARG A 4 -30.79 -1.86 38.67
N GLU A 5 -29.92 -1.15 37.97
CA GLU A 5 -29.60 -1.42 36.57
C GLU A 5 -29.09 -2.86 36.46
N ALA A 6 -29.83 -3.69 35.74
CA ALA A 6 -29.46 -5.07 35.47
C ALA A 6 -28.26 -5.07 34.49
N PRO A 7 -27.27 -5.95 34.67
CA PRO A 7 -26.13 -6.00 33.75
C PRO A 7 -26.63 -6.38 32.36
N ALA A 8 -26.30 -5.54 31.36
CA ALA A 8 -26.52 -5.83 29.96
C ALA A 8 -25.89 -7.19 29.64
N SER A 9 -26.73 -8.15 29.27
CA SER A 9 -26.32 -9.44 28.74
C SER A 9 -25.54 -9.20 27.46
N THR A 10 -24.22 -9.43 27.49
CA THR A 10 -23.38 -9.43 26.29
C THR A 10 -23.92 -10.51 25.36
N ASP A 11 -24.51 -10.06 24.26
CA ASP A 11 -25.08 -10.92 23.23
C ASP A 11 -23.94 -11.73 22.59
N THR A 12 -23.94 -13.05 22.83
CA THR A 12 -22.96 -14.03 22.35
C THR A 12 -23.11 -14.31 20.84
N SER A 13 -23.34 -13.27 20.05
CA SER A 13 -23.65 -13.38 18.63
C SER A 13 -22.93 -12.34 17.77
N ASP A 14 -21.88 -11.69 18.30
CA ASP A 14 -20.92 -10.96 17.46
C ASP A 14 -19.78 -11.90 17.01
N PRO A 15 -19.81 -12.40 15.76
CA PRO A 15 -18.77 -13.28 15.24
C PRO A 15 -17.40 -12.60 15.17
N VAL A 16 -17.36 -11.27 15.14
CA VAL A 16 -16.11 -10.49 15.17
C VAL A 16 -15.53 -10.50 16.58
N ALA A 17 -16.34 -10.31 17.61
CA ALA A 17 -15.89 -10.39 19.01
C ALA A 17 -15.35 -11.78 19.36
N ALA A 18 -16.04 -12.84 18.94
CA ALA A 18 -15.58 -14.22 19.15
C ALA A 18 -14.25 -14.53 18.45
N LEU A 19 -14.05 -13.98 17.24
CA LEU A 19 -12.79 -14.10 16.51
C LEU A 19 -11.65 -13.34 17.20
N LEU A 20 -11.93 -12.15 17.75
CA LEU A 20 -10.95 -11.33 18.45
C LEU A 20 -10.50 -11.96 19.77
N ASP A 21 -11.43 -12.51 20.55
CA ASP A 21 -11.11 -13.21 21.80
C ASP A 21 -10.30 -14.48 21.55
N TRP A 22 -10.65 -15.25 20.52
CA TRP A 22 -9.87 -16.41 20.10
C TRP A 22 -8.47 -16.02 19.63
N HIS A 23 -8.34 -14.96 18.81
CA HIS A 23 -7.06 -14.44 18.35
C HIS A 23 -6.17 -13.96 19.50
N ALA A 24 -6.73 -13.34 20.54
CA ALA A 24 -5.98 -12.91 21.72
C ALA A 24 -5.30 -14.09 22.43
N SER A 25 -5.99 -15.24 22.48
CA SER A 25 -5.50 -16.48 23.10
C SER A 25 -4.63 -17.37 22.20
N ALA A 26 -4.45 -17.02 20.93
CA ALA A 26 -3.72 -17.83 19.95
C ALA A 26 -2.19 -17.77 20.11
N THR A 27 -1.50 -18.82 19.67
CA THR A 27 -0.03 -18.87 19.65
C THR A 27 0.57 -17.97 18.57
N ASP A 28 1.85 -17.64 18.66
CA ASP A 28 2.51 -16.75 17.68
C ASP A 28 2.50 -17.30 16.25
N GLU A 29 2.61 -18.63 16.07
CA GLU A 29 2.48 -19.26 14.75
C GLU A 29 1.06 -19.18 14.21
N GLN A 30 0.05 -19.36 15.06
CA GLN A 30 -1.36 -19.24 14.68
C GLN A 30 -1.71 -17.79 14.30
N LYS A 31 -1.22 -16.80 15.06
CA LYS A 31 -1.37 -15.38 14.73
C LYS A 31 -0.76 -15.03 13.37
N LYS A 32 0.40 -15.60 13.03
CA LYS A 32 1.00 -15.43 11.70
C LYS A 32 0.12 -16.00 10.59
N LEU A 33 -0.43 -17.20 10.76
CA LEU A 33 -1.33 -17.82 9.78
C LEU A 33 -2.64 -17.03 9.62
N ILE A 34 -3.22 -16.55 10.72
CA ILE A 34 -4.41 -15.68 10.71
C ILE A 34 -4.11 -14.39 9.96
N GLY A 35 -2.96 -13.76 10.22
CA GLY A 35 -2.53 -12.57 9.48
C GLY A 35 -2.39 -12.80 7.97
N ILE A 36 -1.90 -13.96 7.54
CA ILE A 36 -1.84 -14.33 6.11
C ILE A 36 -3.25 -14.51 5.54
N LEU A 37 -4.13 -15.20 6.26
CA LEU A 37 -5.52 -15.44 5.85
C LEU A 37 -6.32 -14.13 5.76
N CYS A 38 -6.25 -13.27 6.78
CA CYS A 38 -6.89 -11.96 6.79
C CYS A 38 -6.42 -11.11 5.62
N ARG A 39 -5.11 -11.07 5.35
CA ARG A 39 -4.57 -10.37 4.17
C ARG A 39 -5.12 -10.95 2.86
N GLY A 40 -5.23 -12.26 2.75
CA GLY A 40 -5.85 -12.91 1.59
C GLY A 40 -7.31 -12.53 1.42
N ALA A 41 -8.09 -12.57 2.52
CA ALA A 41 -9.50 -12.18 2.52
C ALA A 41 -9.69 -10.71 2.17
N PHE A 42 -8.90 -9.79 2.73
CA PHE A 42 -8.91 -8.38 2.35
C PHE A 42 -8.45 -8.17 0.91
N ALA A 43 -7.43 -8.89 0.45
CA ALA A 43 -6.98 -8.78 -0.94
C ALA A 43 -8.04 -9.27 -1.94
N MET A 44 -8.87 -10.26 -1.59
CA MET A 44 -10.01 -10.69 -2.41
C MET A 44 -11.20 -9.75 -2.28
N ALA A 45 -11.54 -9.29 -1.07
CA ALA A 45 -12.69 -8.42 -0.83
C ALA A 45 -12.47 -6.98 -1.32
N LEU A 46 -11.22 -6.50 -1.32
CA LEU A 46 -10.82 -5.20 -1.86
C LEU A 46 -10.25 -5.31 -3.27
N GLY A 47 -9.87 -6.52 -3.69
CA GLY A 47 -9.36 -6.83 -5.03
C GLY A 47 -10.47 -6.86 -6.07
N ASP A 48 -11.24 -5.77 -6.12
CA ASP A 48 -12.18 -5.45 -7.19
C ASP A 48 -12.67 -3.98 -7.13
N GLN A 49 -12.24 -3.18 -6.14
CA GLN A 49 -12.63 -1.75 -6.06
C GLN A 49 -11.89 -0.88 -7.11
N SER A 50 -10.94 -1.46 -7.84
CA SER A 50 -10.24 -0.83 -8.97
C SER A 50 -10.78 -1.24 -10.34
N GLU A 51 -11.79 -2.10 -10.43
CA GLU A 51 -12.39 -2.51 -11.71
C GLU A 51 -13.43 -1.51 -12.20
N HIS A 52 -12.99 -0.27 -12.39
CA HIS A 52 -13.43 0.37 -13.62
C HIS A 52 -12.58 -0.26 -14.72
N GLU A 53 -13.22 -1.00 -15.63
CA GLU A 53 -12.65 -1.35 -16.94
C GLU A 53 -11.83 -0.13 -17.42
N PRO A 54 -10.50 -0.25 -17.57
CA PRO A 54 -9.64 0.91 -17.78
C PRO A 54 -10.13 1.64 -19.02
N ARG A 55 -10.69 2.84 -18.83
CA ARG A 55 -11.24 3.58 -19.96
C ARG A 55 -10.08 3.90 -20.89
N PRO A 56 -10.31 3.99 -22.21
CA PRO A 56 -9.26 4.40 -23.13
C PRO A 56 -8.54 5.69 -22.69
N LEU A 57 -9.27 6.62 -22.07
CA LEU A 57 -8.73 7.86 -21.52
C LEU A 57 -7.72 7.64 -20.38
N ASP A 58 -7.89 6.60 -19.54
CA ASP A 58 -7.01 6.34 -18.42
C ASP A 58 -5.59 5.98 -18.90
N LYS A 59 -5.47 5.32 -20.05
CA LYS A 59 -4.18 5.06 -20.72
C LYS A 59 -3.50 6.35 -21.18
N VAL A 60 -4.27 7.27 -21.77
CA VAL A 60 -3.76 8.58 -22.23
C VAL A 60 -3.30 9.42 -21.05
N ILE A 61 -4.08 9.43 -19.96
CA ILE A 61 -3.73 10.14 -18.74
C ILE A 61 -2.45 9.55 -18.13
N LEU A 62 -2.34 8.22 -18.06
CA LEU A 62 -1.16 7.54 -17.53
C LEU A 62 0.09 7.90 -18.34
N ASP A 63 0.01 7.83 -19.67
CA ASP A 63 1.08 8.19 -20.59
C ASP A 63 1.50 9.66 -20.44
N PHE A 64 0.54 10.59 -20.37
CA PHE A 64 0.81 12.00 -20.09
C PHE A 64 1.53 12.20 -18.75
N ARG A 65 1.04 11.55 -17.68
CA ARG A 65 1.65 11.64 -16.33
C ARG A 65 3.07 11.06 -16.32
N ASN A 66 3.31 9.95 -17.01
CA ASN A 66 4.62 9.34 -17.12
C ASN A 66 5.63 10.29 -17.78
N ARG A 67 5.24 10.94 -18.90
CA ARG A 67 6.10 11.92 -19.57
C ARG A 67 6.43 13.12 -18.68
N GLN A 68 5.42 13.67 -18.00
CA GLN A 68 5.63 14.82 -17.10
C GLN A 68 6.55 14.47 -15.92
N LEU A 69 6.37 13.27 -15.35
CA LEU A 69 7.22 12.79 -14.27
C LEU A 69 8.67 12.60 -14.75
N ALA A 70 8.88 11.97 -15.91
CA ALA A 70 10.21 11.79 -16.48
C ALA A 70 10.89 13.13 -16.79
N GLN A 71 10.16 14.09 -17.36
CA GLN A 71 10.68 15.45 -17.60
C GLN A 71 11.15 16.12 -16.31
N ARG A 72 10.39 15.96 -15.22
CA ARG A 72 10.76 16.54 -13.93
C ARG A 72 11.98 15.86 -13.32
N ILE A 73 12.12 14.54 -13.46
CA ILE A 73 13.32 13.79 -13.03
C ILE A 73 14.57 14.26 -13.80
N ILE A 74 14.45 14.45 -15.12
CA ILE A 74 15.57 14.88 -15.97
C ILE A 74 16.00 16.32 -15.67
N ALA A 75 15.04 17.19 -15.35
CA ALA A 75 15.31 18.59 -15.06
C ALA A 75 15.81 18.85 -13.62
N ASP A 76 15.76 17.85 -12.74
CA ASP A 76 16.20 17.94 -11.35
C ASP A 76 17.69 17.55 -11.25
N ASP A 77 18.50 18.36 -10.59
CA ASP A 77 19.95 18.16 -10.43
C ASP A 77 20.30 17.30 -9.20
N SER A 78 19.30 16.89 -8.43
CA SER A 78 19.47 16.02 -7.27
C SER A 78 20.06 14.66 -7.65
N GLN A 79 21.15 14.28 -6.99
CA GLN A 79 21.79 12.97 -7.20
C GLN A 79 20.92 11.78 -6.79
N ARG A 80 19.90 12.00 -5.95
CA ARG A 80 18.97 10.98 -5.45
C ARG A 80 17.57 11.55 -5.35
N ILE A 81 16.62 10.92 -6.04
CA ILE A 81 15.21 11.35 -6.08
C ILE A 81 14.35 10.21 -5.52
N TYR A 82 13.51 10.52 -4.55
CA TYR A 82 12.52 9.60 -3.98
C TYR A 82 11.13 9.96 -4.48
N ILE A 83 10.40 9.00 -5.03
CA ILE A 83 9.10 9.23 -5.64
C ILE A 83 8.11 8.20 -5.10
N THR A 84 6.97 8.68 -4.60
CA THR A 84 5.82 7.83 -4.30
C THR A 84 4.86 7.88 -5.48
N TYR A 85 4.63 6.74 -6.14
CA TYR A 85 3.74 6.65 -7.29
C TYR A 85 2.92 5.35 -7.25
N GLY A 86 1.77 5.34 -7.93
CA GLY A 86 0.96 4.13 -8.10
C GLY A 86 1.62 3.11 -9.04
N ALA A 87 1.45 1.81 -8.79
CA ALA A 87 2.21 0.73 -9.42
C ALA A 87 2.30 0.77 -10.97
N ALA A 88 1.35 1.39 -11.66
CA ALA A 88 1.30 1.50 -13.11
C ALA A 88 2.33 2.45 -13.74
N HIS A 89 3.01 3.32 -12.98
CA HIS A 89 3.87 4.37 -13.53
C HIS A 89 5.26 3.87 -13.98
N LEU A 90 5.86 2.91 -13.27
CA LEU A 90 7.26 2.51 -13.48
C LEU A 90 7.61 2.19 -14.95
N PRO A 91 6.84 1.37 -15.69
CA PRO A 91 7.22 0.99 -17.05
C PRO A 91 7.32 2.19 -18.00
N GLY A 92 6.33 3.08 -17.98
CA GLY A 92 6.28 4.24 -18.90
C GLY A 92 7.24 5.36 -18.51
N VAL A 93 7.49 5.55 -17.21
CA VAL A 93 8.53 6.48 -16.74
C VAL A 93 9.90 5.99 -17.17
N LEU A 94 10.23 4.72 -16.93
CA LEU A 94 11.52 4.16 -17.33
C LEU A 94 11.74 4.27 -18.84
N ALA A 95 10.72 3.94 -19.65
CA ALA A 95 10.80 4.09 -21.10
C ALA A 95 11.10 5.54 -21.54
N SER A 96 10.47 6.52 -20.89
CA SER A 96 10.69 7.95 -21.17
C SER A 96 12.09 8.40 -20.74
N LEU A 97 12.60 7.90 -19.62
CA LEU A 97 13.96 8.18 -19.14
C LEU A 97 15.01 7.57 -20.07
N GLN A 98 14.84 6.31 -20.48
CA GLN A 98 15.73 5.61 -21.40
C GLN A 98 15.75 6.23 -22.80
N ALA A 99 14.63 6.81 -23.24
CA ALA A 99 14.58 7.56 -24.49
C ALA A 99 15.42 8.86 -24.45
N ALA A 100 15.57 9.47 -23.27
CA ALA A 100 16.41 10.65 -23.07
C ALA A 100 17.90 10.27 -22.84
N ASP A 101 18.15 9.22 -22.07
CA ASP A 101 19.48 8.66 -21.83
C ASP A 101 19.39 7.13 -21.69
N PRO A 102 19.96 6.35 -22.63
CA PRO A 102 19.96 4.89 -22.57
C PRO A 102 20.65 4.29 -21.34
N GLY A 103 21.43 5.08 -20.58
CA GLY A 103 22.08 4.66 -19.33
C GLY A 103 21.13 4.41 -18.16
N TRP A 104 19.87 4.85 -18.24
CA TRP A 104 18.87 4.59 -17.21
C TRP A 104 18.57 3.09 -17.08
N GLN A 105 18.73 2.56 -15.87
CA GLN A 105 18.55 1.13 -15.59
C GLN A 105 17.94 0.89 -14.21
N ILE A 106 17.18 -0.21 -14.10
CA ILE A 106 16.68 -0.69 -12.82
C ILE A 106 17.81 -1.45 -12.13
N THR A 107 18.27 -0.96 -10.98
CA THR A 107 19.27 -1.65 -10.15
C THR A 107 18.64 -2.67 -9.21
N THR A 108 17.49 -2.36 -8.62
CA THR A 108 16.78 -3.24 -7.70
C THR A 108 15.28 -2.93 -7.73
N VAL A 109 14.45 -3.97 -7.73
CA VAL A 109 13.00 -3.85 -7.54
C VAL A 109 12.64 -4.46 -6.20
N LYS A 110 12.14 -3.62 -5.27
CA LYS A 110 11.54 -4.09 -4.02
C LYS A 110 10.05 -3.72 -4.02
N TRP A 111 9.20 -4.70 -4.23
CA TRP A 111 7.75 -4.52 -4.14
C TRP A 111 7.34 -4.39 -2.67
N MET A 112 7.10 -3.15 -2.21
CA MET A 112 6.44 -2.91 -0.94
C MET A 112 4.94 -2.86 -1.21
N ARG A 113 4.20 -3.89 -0.77
CA ARG A 113 2.74 -3.86 -0.82
C ARG A 113 2.26 -2.78 0.15
N GLY A 114 1.30 -1.95 -0.25
CA GLY A 114 0.80 -0.81 0.53
C GLY A 114 0.22 -1.15 1.92
N MET A 115 0.08 -2.43 2.26
CA MET A 115 -0.38 -2.92 3.57
C MET A 115 0.69 -3.74 4.33
N ALA A 116 1.97 -3.58 3.98
CA ALA A 116 3.03 -4.06 4.85
C ALA A 116 3.47 -2.89 5.74
N THR A 117 3.03 -2.89 7.01
CA THR A 117 3.63 -2.05 8.04
C THR A 117 5.13 -2.39 8.06
N PRO A 118 6.02 -1.46 7.72
CA PRO A 118 7.45 -1.75 7.78
C PRO A 118 7.81 -2.00 9.24
N GLU A 119 8.58 -3.06 9.50
CA GLU A 119 8.93 -3.42 10.88
C GLU A 119 9.85 -2.37 11.52
N HIS A 120 10.65 -1.66 10.70
CA HIS A 120 11.42 -0.48 11.08
C HIS A 120 11.58 0.50 9.90
N LEU A 121 11.29 1.78 10.14
CA LEU A 121 11.69 2.90 9.28
C LEU A 121 12.48 3.88 10.13
N GLU A 122 13.75 4.07 9.81
CA GLU A 122 14.56 5.18 10.30
C GLU A 122 14.84 6.13 9.13
N GLY A 123 14.64 7.42 9.38
CA GLY A 123 14.94 8.48 8.44
C GLY A 123 15.23 9.77 9.19
N ALA A 124 16.33 10.45 8.84
CA ALA A 124 16.65 11.78 9.33
C ALA A 124 16.33 12.79 8.22
N LEU A 125 15.51 13.79 8.55
CA LEU A 125 15.38 14.96 7.70
C LEU A 125 16.66 15.79 7.82
N PRO A 126 17.28 16.22 6.71
CA PRO A 126 18.33 17.22 6.80
C PRO A 126 17.74 18.48 7.44
N SER A 127 18.45 19.04 8.42
CA SER A 127 18.15 20.36 8.97
C SER A 127 18.16 21.37 7.84
N MET A 128 17.02 21.99 7.56
CA MET A 128 16.96 23.10 6.60
C MET A 128 17.76 24.29 7.14
N PRO A 129 18.48 25.02 6.26
CA PRO A 129 19.13 26.29 6.61
C PRO A 129 18.13 27.41 6.90
#